data_AF-A0A855KMI0-F1
#
_entry.id   AF-A0A855KMI0-F1
#
_cell.length_a   1.000
_cell.length_b   1.000
_cell.length_c   1.000
_cell.angle_alpha   90.00
_cell.angle_beta   90.00
_cell.angle_gamma   90.00
#
_symmetry.space_group_name_H-M   'P 1'
#
loop_
_entity.id
_entity.type
_entity.pdbx_description
1 polymer ?
#
loop_
_entity_poly.entity_id
_entity_poly.type
_entity_poly.pdbx_seq_one_letter_code
_entity_poly.pdbx_strand_id
1 'polypeptide(L)'
;MQNLLTKEDHEWLHGLGLNLSTWRELTCAKFKKGATSGELMSIARDGCIYRDGAWVNAGDVAEEVSKSITWNAQVFEAWNYGFACKIHAICATLSSFDADILLIASGFDKQDLSELSRASSEAVAEAYRDLYGEGEEDEEYCDE
;
A
#
# COMPACT_ATOMS: atom_id res chain seq x y z
N MET A 1 -5.64 45.57 4.78
CA MET A 1 -5.59 44.62 3.65
C MET A 1 -6.66 43.56 3.88
N GLN A 2 -7.58 43.37 2.95
CA GLN A 2 -8.44 42.17 2.97
C GLN A 2 -7.59 40.97 2.59
N ASN A 3 -7.74 39.87 3.34
CA ASN A 3 -7.07 38.61 3.02
C ASN A 3 -7.67 38.07 1.70
N LEU A 4 -6.85 37.92 0.68
CA LEU A 4 -7.25 37.46 -0.66
C LEU A 4 -7.49 35.95 -0.72
N LEU A 5 -7.02 35.21 0.30
CA LEU A 5 -7.11 33.75 0.35
C LEU A 5 -8.37 33.32 1.11
N THR A 6 -9.12 32.41 0.51
CA THR A 6 -10.25 31.72 1.14
C THR A 6 -9.75 30.70 2.17
N LYS A 7 -10.64 30.17 3.02
CA LYS A 7 -10.26 29.08 3.94
C LYS A 7 -9.72 27.86 3.20
N GLU A 8 -10.35 27.51 2.07
CA GLU A 8 -9.95 26.40 1.21
C GLU A 8 -8.54 26.61 0.65
N ASP A 9 -8.18 27.84 0.25
CA ASP A 9 -6.81 28.14 -0.19
C ASP A 9 -5.79 27.92 0.92
N HIS A 10 -6.11 28.30 2.16
CA HIS A 10 -5.20 28.08 3.29
C HIS A 10 -5.03 26.59 3.60
N GLU A 11 -6.10 25.81 3.55
CA GLU A 11 -6.06 24.35 3.74
C GLU A 11 -5.25 23.68 2.63
N TRP A 12 -5.47 24.10 1.39
CA TRP A 12 -4.73 23.59 0.24
C TRP A 12 -3.24 23.92 0.31
N LEU A 13 -2.88 25.17 0.65
CA LEU A 13 -1.49 25.59 0.81
C LEU A 13 -0.82 24.90 1.99
N HIS A 14 -1.55 24.67 3.09
CA HIS A 14 -1.03 23.90 4.22
C HIS A 14 -0.72 22.46 3.83
N GLY A 15 -1.63 21.78 3.13
CA GLY A 15 -1.41 20.43 2.63
C GLY A 15 -0.23 20.33 1.66
N LEU A 16 -0.10 21.29 0.74
CA LEU A 16 1.07 21.39 -0.14
C LEU A 16 2.37 21.56 0.66
N GLY A 17 2.36 22.41 1.69
CA GLY A 17 3.50 22.63 2.58
C GLY A 17 3.93 21.35 3.31
N LEU A 18 2.97 20.55 3.78
CA LEU A 18 3.23 19.24 4.38
C LEU A 18 3.84 18.27 3.36
N ASN A 19 3.22 18.12 2.18
CA ASN A 19 3.70 17.24 1.11
C ASN A 19 5.16 17.55 0.73
N LEU A 20 5.48 18.83 0.50
CA LEU A 20 6.85 19.26 0.15
C LEU A 20 7.84 19.00 1.29
N SER A 21 7.42 19.18 2.53
CA SER A 21 8.26 18.93 3.71
C SER A 21 8.57 17.44 3.87
N THR A 22 7.56 16.58 3.73
CA THR A 22 7.70 15.13 3.72
C THR A 22 8.62 14.68 2.61
N TRP A 23 8.43 15.17 1.38
CA TRP A 23 9.26 14.80 0.24
C TRP A 23 10.74 15.16 0.48
N ARG A 24 11.01 16.36 1.00
CA ARG A 24 12.35 16.78 1.39
C ARG A 24 12.93 15.83 2.44
N GLU A 25 12.18 15.53 3.49
CA GLU A 25 12.64 14.68 4.60
C GLU A 25 12.91 13.24 4.16
N LEU A 26 12.01 12.64 3.38
CA LEU A 26 12.22 11.32 2.77
C LEU A 26 13.45 11.31 1.87
N THR A 27 13.63 12.32 1.03
CA THR A 27 14.79 12.42 0.15
C THR A 27 16.07 12.48 0.97
N CYS A 28 16.15 13.35 1.98
CA CYS A 28 17.29 13.42 2.89
C CYS A 28 17.55 12.10 3.62
N ALA A 29 16.50 11.43 4.11
CA ALA A 29 16.60 10.15 4.78
C ALA A 29 17.13 9.05 3.85
N LYS A 30 16.64 8.97 2.60
CA LYS A 30 17.12 8.03 1.58
C LYS A 30 18.62 8.18 1.28
N PHE A 31 19.16 9.41 1.34
CA PHE A 31 20.60 9.66 1.14
C PHE A 31 21.45 9.48 2.40
N LYS A 32 20.83 9.43 3.59
CA LYS A 32 21.54 9.17 4.84
C LYS A 32 21.96 7.70 4.88
N LYS A 33 23.27 7.46 5.05
CA LYS A 33 23.80 6.10 5.17
C LYS A 33 23.16 5.38 6.37
N GLY A 34 22.47 4.27 6.10
CA GLY A 34 21.87 3.42 7.13
C GLY A 34 20.43 3.73 7.51
N ALA A 35 19.70 4.53 6.74
CA ALA A 35 18.26 4.71 6.97
C ALA A 35 17.53 3.36 6.85
N THR A 36 16.75 3.03 7.87
CA THR A 36 15.96 1.80 7.94
C THR A 36 14.64 1.96 7.20
N SER A 37 14.06 0.85 6.73
CA SER A 37 12.71 0.89 6.13
C SER A 37 11.66 1.42 7.11
N GLY A 38 11.82 1.17 8.42
CA GLY A 38 10.93 1.68 9.46
C GLY A 38 10.99 3.21 9.61
N GLU A 39 12.19 3.80 9.55
CA GLU A 39 12.34 5.26 9.59
C GLU A 39 11.71 5.92 8.36
N LEU A 40 11.94 5.37 7.16
CA LEU A 40 11.34 5.87 5.93
C LEU A 40 9.80 5.76 5.97
N MET A 41 9.30 4.62 6.43
CA MET A 41 7.86 4.40 6.60
C MET A 41 7.25 5.40 7.59
N SER A 42 7.90 5.65 8.73
CA SER A 42 7.39 6.62 9.71
C SER A 42 7.24 8.02 9.10
N ILE A 43 8.28 8.51 8.41
CA ILE A 43 8.23 9.82 7.75
C ILE A 43 7.13 9.86 6.68
N ALA A 44 7.02 8.81 5.86
CA ALA A 44 6.04 8.74 4.78
C ALA A 44 4.60 8.69 5.32
N ARG A 45 4.35 7.97 6.42
CA ARG A 45 3.02 7.87 7.04
C ARG A 45 2.53 9.19 7.61
N ASP A 46 3.43 10.04 8.11
CA ASP A 46 3.09 11.39 8.58
C ASP A 46 2.88 12.38 7.41
N GLY A 47 3.21 11.96 6.18
CA GLY A 47 3.09 12.76 4.97
C GLY A 47 1.67 12.87 4.41
N CYS A 48 1.54 13.77 3.43
CA CYS A 48 0.30 13.97 2.68
C CYS A 48 0.52 13.67 1.20
N ILE A 49 -0.51 13.15 0.54
CA ILE A 49 -0.59 12.94 -0.92
C ILE A 49 -1.80 13.68 -1.48
N TYR A 50 -1.73 14.12 -2.73
CA TYR A 50 -2.89 14.74 -3.39
C TYR A 50 -3.73 13.67 -4.10
N ARG A 51 -4.97 13.47 -3.64
CA ARG A 51 -5.89 12.47 -4.19
C ARG A 51 -7.31 13.02 -4.23
N ASP A 52 -8.01 12.74 -5.33
CA ASP A 52 -9.44 13.06 -5.49
C ASP A 52 -9.79 14.53 -5.17
N GLY A 53 -8.88 15.46 -5.48
CA GLY A 53 -9.05 16.90 -5.26
C GLY A 53 -8.63 17.42 -3.88
N ALA A 54 -8.16 16.55 -2.97
CA ALA A 54 -7.80 16.92 -1.60
C ALA A 54 -6.42 16.38 -1.18
N TRP A 55 -5.82 17.05 -0.20
CA TRP A 55 -4.65 16.53 0.51
C TRP A 55 -5.10 15.54 1.57
N VAL A 56 -4.61 14.31 1.50
CA VAL A 56 -4.94 13.23 2.43
C VAL A 56 -3.67 12.66 3.05
N ASN A 57 -3.74 12.23 4.32
CA ASN A 57 -2.60 11.61 4.99
C ASN A 57 -2.31 10.22 4.38
N ALA A 58 -1.04 9.94 4.09
CA ALA A 58 -0.65 8.69 3.43
C ALA A 58 -0.81 7.47 4.35
N GLY A 59 -0.56 7.61 5.65
CA GLY A 59 -0.77 6.58 6.65
C GLY A 59 -2.24 6.18 6.80
N ASP A 60 -3.13 7.18 6.82
CA ASP A 60 -4.59 6.98 6.87
C ASP A 60 -5.07 6.25 5.62
N VAL A 61 -4.60 6.63 4.43
CA VAL A 61 -4.92 5.93 3.18
C VAL A 61 -4.44 4.47 3.24
N ALA A 62 -3.21 4.22 3.69
CA ALA A 62 -2.70 2.87 3.83
C ALA A 62 -3.55 2.03 4.81
N GLU A 63 -4.00 2.61 5.92
CA GLU A 63 -4.86 1.94 6.90
C GLU A 63 -6.29 1.70 6.39
N GLU A 64 -6.87 2.65 5.64
CA GLU A 64 -8.18 2.47 5.00
C GLU A 64 -8.12 1.32 3.99
N VAL A 65 -7.09 1.29 3.15
CA VAL A 65 -6.92 0.24 2.15
C VAL A 65 -6.72 -1.11 2.83
N SER A 66 -5.91 -1.19 3.88
CA SER A 66 -5.65 -2.44 4.60
C SER A 66 -6.94 -3.02 5.21
N LYS A 67 -7.80 -2.17 5.78
CA LYS A 67 -9.14 -2.54 6.29
C LYS A 67 -10.13 -2.92 5.20
N SER A 68 -9.93 -2.45 3.96
CA SER A 68 -10.81 -2.73 2.82
C SER A 68 -10.59 -4.11 2.18
N ILE A 69 -9.57 -4.86 2.60
CA ILE A 69 -9.28 -6.20 2.07
C ILE A 69 -10.12 -7.23 2.81
N THR A 70 -11.16 -7.73 2.15
CA THR A 70 -12.12 -8.67 2.73
C THR A 70 -12.05 -10.09 2.15
N TRP A 71 -11.41 -10.26 0.99
CA TRP A 71 -11.31 -11.55 0.31
C TRP A 71 -10.04 -12.29 0.77
N ASN A 72 -10.17 -13.58 1.09
CA ASN A 72 -9.09 -14.45 1.58
C ASN A 72 -8.21 -13.83 2.69
N ALA A 73 -8.78 -12.92 3.48
CA ALA A 73 -8.07 -12.19 4.53
C ALA A 73 -7.57 -13.10 5.68
N GLN A 74 -8.01 -14.35 5.69
CA GLN A 74 -7.59 -15.39 6.63
C GLN A 74 -6.21 -15.95 6.30
N VAL A 75 -5.75 -15.81 5.05
CA VAL A 75 -4.39 -16.16 4.60
C VAL A 75 -3.60 -14.85 4.47
N PHE A 76 -2.56 -14.68 5.28
CA PHE A 76 -1.81 -13.43 5.35
C PHE A 76 -1.22 -13.03 4.00
N GLU A 77 -0.67 -13.98 3.24
CA GLU A 77 -0.05 -13.75 1.95
C GLU A 77 -1.08 -13.27 0.92
N ALA A 78 -2.30 -13.82 0.96
CA ALA A 78 -3.40 -13.38 0.10
C ALA A 78 -3.89 -11.99 0.49
N TRP A 79 -4.03 -11.73 1.80
CA TRP A 79 -4.34 -10.40 2.30
C TRP A 79 -3.29 -9.37 1.88
N ASN A 80 -2.01 -9.70 2.05
CA ASN A 80 -0.87 -8.83 1.77
C ASN A 80 -0.74 -8.53 0.27
N TYR A 81 -0.96 -9.53 -0.58
CA TYR A 81 -1.02 -9.33 -2.03
C TYR A 81 -2.21 -8.44 -2.43
N GLY A 82 -3.38 -8.66 -1.86
CA GLY A 82 -4.56 -7.81 -2.08
C GLY A 82 -4.32 -6.36 -1.64
N PHE A 83 -3.65 -6.16 -0.51
CA PHE A 83 -3.26 -4.84 -0.01
C PHE A 83 -2.30 -4.15 -0.98
N ALA A 84 -1.23 -4.84 -1.38
CA ALA A 84 -0.26 -4.32 -2.35
C ALA A 84 -0.93 -3.94 -3.67
N CYS A 85 -1.79 -4.79 -4.23
CA CYS A 85 -2.50 -4.51 -5.47
C CYS A 85 -3.32 -3.21 -5.40
N LYS A 86 -4.08 -3.01 -4.31
CA LYS A 86 -4.88 -1.79 -4.16
C LYS A 86 -4.01 -0.54 -3.99
N ILE A 87 -2.91 -0.63 -3.24
CA ILE A 87 -1.95 0.47 -3.12
C ILE A 87 -1.38 0.84 -4.49
N HIS A 88 -0.90 -0.14 -5.25
CA HIS A 88 -0.34 0.11 -6.59
C HIS A 88 -1.38 0.68 -7.55
N ALA A 89 -2.63 0.24 -7.48
CA ALA A 89 -3.72 0.81 -8.26
C ALA A 89 -3.97 2.29 -7.92
N ILE A 90 -3.91 2.66 -6.63
CA ILE A 90 -4.00 4.07 -6.22
C ILE A 90 -2.79 4.85 -6.73
N CYS A 91 -1.56 4.34 -6.53
CA CYS A 91 -0.33 4.97 -6.97
C CYS A 91 -0.31 5.26 -8.48
N ALA A 92 -0.95 4.43 -9.31
CA ALA A 92 -1.07 4.65 -10.75
C ALA A 92 -1.85 5.92 -11.13
N THR A 93 -2.63 6.48 -10.20
CA THR A 93 -3.40 7.73 -10.38
C THR A 93 -2.71 8.97 -9.81
N LEU A 94 -1.60 8.77 -9.08
CA LEU A 94 -0.90 9.83 -8.35
C LEU A 94 0.29 10.38 -9.16
N SER A 95 0.82 11.51 -8.70
CA SER A 95 2.14 11.96 -9.14
C SER A 95 3.22 10.96 -8.70
N SER A 96 4.37 10.94 -9.37
CA SER A 96 5.46 10.04 -8.99
C SER A 96 5.95 10.25 -7.55
N PHE A 97 5.90 11.49 -7.05
CA PHE A 97 6.29 11.83 -5.69
C PHE A 97 5.28 11.31 -4.67
N ASP A 98 3.99 11.55 -4.92
CA ASP A 98 2.92 11.07 -4.05
C ASP A 98 2.84 9.54 -4.04
N ALA A 99 3.05 8.91 -5.20
CA ALA A 99 3.12 7.46 -5.32
C ALA A 99 4.27 6.87 -4.50
N ASP A 100 5.46 7.49 -4.53
CA ASP A 100 6.62 7.08 -3.73
C ASP A 100 6.34 7.22 -2.22
N ILE A 101 5.71 8.31 -1.79
CA ILE A 101 5.26 8.48 -0.40
C ILE A 101 4.30 7.36 -0.01
N LEU A 102 3.27 7.07 -0.80
CA LEU A 102 2.28 6.05 -0.47
C LEU A 102 2.87 4.63 -0.47
N LEU A 103 3.76 4.31 -1.41
CA LEU A 103 4.46 3.02 -1.44
C LEU A 103 5.33 2.81 -0.21
N ILE A 104 6.04 3.83 0.24
CA ILE A 104 6.87 3.77 1.47
C ILE A 104 5.97 3.67 2.71
N ALA A 105 4.91 4.48 2.79
CA ALA A 105 3.99 4.51 3.93
C ALA A 105 3.25 3.17 4.14
N SER A 106 2.99 2.45 3.04
CA SER A 106 2.36 1.13 3.03
C SER A 106 3.35 -0.03 3.14
N GLY A 107 4.65 0.21 2.93
CA GLY A 107 5.71 -0.81 3.04
C GLY A 107 5.98 -1.60 1.76
N PHE A 108 5.50 -1.12 0.61
CA PHE A 108 5.64 -1.79 -0.68
C PHE A 108 6.67 -1.14 -1.62
N ASP A 109 7.48 -0.18 -1.16
CA ASP A 109 8.46 0.56 -1.98
C ASP A 109 9.50 -0.32 -2.71
N LYS A 110 9.81 -1.49 -2.15
CA LYS A 110 10.80 -2.45 -2.65
C LYS A 110 10.22 -3.85 -2.85
N GLN A 111 8.90 -3.98 -2.82
CA GLN A 111 8.22 -5.26 -2.96
C GLN A 111 7.84 -5.48 -4.42
N ASP A 112 8.07 -6.69 -4.92
CA ASP A 112 7.64 -7.09 -6.26
C ASP A 112 6.24 -7.71 -6.19
N LEU A 113 5.28 -7.14 -6.92
CA LEU A 113 3.91 -7.66 -6.99
C LEU A 113 3.85 -9.09 -7.52
N SER A 114 4.77 -9.50 -8.40
CA SER A 114 4.82 -10.86 -8.92
C SER A 114 5.27 -11.86 -7.86
N GLU A 115 6.22 -11.48 -6.99
CA GLU A 115 6.64 -12.30 -5.86
C GLU A 115 5.52 -12.43 -4.82
N LEU A 116 4.83 -11.32 -4.51
CA LEU A 116 3.67 -11.33 -3.62
C LEU A 116 2.51 -12.18 -4.18
N SER A 117 2.26 -12.11 -5.50
CA SER A 117 1.26 -12.93 -6.18
C SER A 117 1.57 -14.42 -6.07
N ARG A 118 2.85 -14.78 -6.25
CA ARG A 118 3.30 -16.17 -6.12
C ARG A 118 3.15 -16.68 -4.69
N ALA A 119 3.63 -15.92 -3.70
CA ALA A 119 3.48 -16.25 -2.29
C ALA A 119 2.01 -16.41 -1.88
N SER A 120 1.13 -15.51 -2.35
CA SER A 120 -0.31 -15.64 -2.14
C SER A 120 -0.87 -16.94 -2.71
N SER A 121 -0.46 -17.33 -3.92
CA SER A 121 -0.97 -18.53 -4.58
C SER A 121 -0.51 -19.81 -3.87
N GLU A 122 0.77 -19.85 -3.49
CA GLU A 122 1.36 -20.95 -2.72
C GLU A 122 0.67 -21.13 -1.37
N ALA A 123 0.48 -20.05 -0.61
CA ALA A 123 -0.15 -20.09 0.71
C ALA A 123 -1.64 -20.47 0.66
N VAL A 124 -2.39 -20.00 -0.35
CA VAL A 124 -3.79 -20.41 -0.53
C VAL A 124 -3.90 -21.89 -0.89
N ALA A 125 -3.01 -22.39 -1.75
CA ALA A 125 -2.98 -23.81 -2.10
C ALA A 125 -2.60 -24.70 -0.89
N GLU A 126 -1.65 -24.26 -0.07
CA GLU A 126 -1.29 -24.93 1.18
C GLU A 126 -2.47 -24.95 2.16
N ALA A 127 -3.09 -23.80 2.44
CA ALA A 127 -4.25 -23.73 3.32
C ALA A 127 -5.43 -24.58 2.82
N TYR A 128 -5.62 -24.66 1.50
CA TYR A 128 -6.64 -25.54 0.91
C TYR A 128 -6.33 -27.01 1.17
N ARG A 129 -5.09 -27.46 0.94
CA ARG A 129 -4.67 -28.85 1.21
C ARG A 129 -4.79 -29.21 2.68
N ASP A 130 -4.46 -28.29 3.58
CA ASP A 130 -4.58 -28.53 5.03
C ASP A 130 -6.03 -28.71 5.49
N LEU A 131 -6.97 -28.00 4.85
CA LEU A 131 -8.39 -28.05 5.22
C LEU A 131 -9.14 -29.22 4.57
N TYR A 132 -8.82 -29.54 3.32
CA TYR A 132 -9.61 -30.46 2.49
C TYR A 132 -8.85 -31.69 2.02
N GLY A 133 -7.55 -31.79 2.33
CA GLY A 133 -6.66 -32.81 1.81
C GLY A 133 -6.13 -32.47 0.40
N GLU A 134 -5.13 -33.23 -0.04
CA GLU A 134 -4.88 -33.36 -1.48
C GLU A 134 -6.10 -34.09 -2.04
N GLY A 135 -6.85 -33.48 -2.97
CA GLY A 135 -8.08 -34.06 -3.48
C GLY A 135 -7.87 -35.54 -3.75
N GLU A 136 -8.74 -36.38 -3.18
CA GLU A 136 -8.78 -37.81 -3.52
C GLU A 136 -8.72 -37.87 -5.05
N GLU A 137 -7.64 -38.45 -5.59
CA GLU A 137 -7.55 -38.78 -7.00
C GLU A 137 -8.82 -39.56 -7.31
N ASP A 138 -9.76 -38.95 -8.04
CA ASP A 138 -11.04 -39.55 -8.37
C ASP A 138 -10.77 -40.98 -8.84
N GLU A 139 -11.24 -41.93 -8.02
CA GLU A 139 -11.11 -43.36 -8.28
C GLU A 139 -11.52 -43.61 -9.72
N GLU A 140 -10.56 -44.18 -10.47
CA GLU A 140 -10.73 -44.73 -11.80
C GLU A 140 -12.05 -45.52 -11.86
N TYR A 141 -13.10 -44.91 -12.42
CA TYR A 141 -14.28 -45.65 -12.86
C TYR A 141 -13.82 -46.61 -13.96
N CYS A 142 -13.36 -47.79 -13.55
CA CYS A 142 -13.27 -48.95 -14.40
C CYS A 142 -14.71 -49.38 -14.71
N ASP A 143 -15.21 -48.97 -15.87
CA ASP A 143 -16.35 -49.60 -16.53
C ASP A 143 -16.06 -51.09 -16.74
N GLU A 144 -16.78 -51.98 -16.03
CA GLU A 144 -17.10 -53.35 -16.47
C GLU A 144 -18.57 -53.70 -16.15
#